data_AF-T0C9S5-F1
#
_entry.id   AF-T0C9S5-F1
#
_cell.length_a   1.000
_cell.length_b   1.000
_cell.length_c   1.000
_cell.angle_alpha   90.00
_cell.angle_beta   90.00
_cell.angle_gamma   90.00
#
_symmetry.space_group_name_H-M   'P 1'
#
loop_
_entity.id
_entity.type
_entity.pdbx_description
1 polymer ?
#
loop_
_entity_poly.entity_id
_entity_poly.type
_entity_poly.pdbx_seq_one_letter_code
_entity_poly.pdbx_strand_id
1 'polypeptide(L)'
;MKIKSFFIVTLFFMSFVSFANSELDKVKEAMIRQSIMQYSGNCPCPYNTMRNGRRCGERSAYSRPGGASPLCYKSDIPDSTAKQFINKLK
;
A
#
# COMPACT_ATOMS: atom_id res chain seq x y z
N MET A 1 -16.15 -43.82 -36.26
CA MET A 1 -17.12 -43.50 -35.18
C MET A 1 -16.34 -43.50 -33.86
N LYS A 2 -16.01 -42.34 -33.31
CA LYS A 2 -16.80 -41.51 -32.38
C LYS A 2 -16.61 -41.93 -30.90
N ILE A 3 -15.46 -41.58 -30.32
CA ILE A 3 -15.31 -40.97 -28.98
C ILE A 3 -14.02 -40.12 -29.08
N LYS A 4 -14.00 -39.01 -29.85
CA LYS A 4 -14.40 -37.65 -29.48
C LYS A 4 -13.70 -37.11 -28.22
N SER A 5 -12.52 -36.54 -28.43
CA SER A 5 -12.19 -35.14 -28.06
C SER A 5 -12.97 -34.49 -26.91
N PHE A 6 -12.99 -35.09 -25.71
CA PHE A 6 -13.69 -34.48 -24.57
C PHE A 6 -12.90 -34.40 -23.26
N PHE A 7 -11.71 -35.01 -23.18
CA PHE A 7 -10.91 -35.00 -21.93
C PHE A 7 -9.69 -34.07 -21.94
N ILE A 8 -9.49 -33.28 -23.00
CA ILE A 8 -8.34 -32.35 -23.12
C ILE A 8 -8.75 -30.88 -22.81
N VAL A 9 -10.05 -30.58 -22.70
CA VAL A 9 -10.53 -29.19 -22.71
C VAL A 9 -10.79 -28.60 -21.31
N THR A 10 -10.78 -29.39 -20.23
CA THR A 10 -11.27 -28.93 -18.91
C THR A 10 -10.20 -28.63 -17.86
N LEU A 11 -8.91 -28.91 -18.10
CA LEU A 11 -7.84 -28.75 -17.10
C LEU A 11 -6.86 -27.60 -17.32
N PHE A 12 -7.10 -26.75 -18.33
CA PHE A 12 -6.19 -25.64 -18.66
C PHE A 12 -6.90 -24.28 -18.68
N PHE A 13 -7.79 -24.04 -17.73
CA PHE A 13 -8.52 -22.77 -17.60
C PHE A 13 -8.56 -22.23 -16.17
N MET A 14 -7.57 -22.56 -15.33
CA MET A 14 -7.65 -22.32 -13.88
C MET A 14 -6.88 -21.09 -13.36
N SER A 15 -6.44 -20.11 -14.16
CA SER A 15 -5.62 -19.04 -13.57
C SER A 15 -5.56 -17.72 -14.35
N PHE A 16 -6.69 -17.03 -14.55
CA PHE A 16 -6.61 -15.56 -14.65
C PHE A 16 -6.58 -15.00 -13.22
N VAL A 17 -5.39 -15.00 -12.60
CA VAL A 17 -5.19 -14.37 -11.29
C VAL A 17 -5.12 -12.85 -11.49
N SER A 18 -6.07 -12.12 -10.91
CA SER A 18 -6.15 -10.66 -10.97
C SER A 18 -5.08 -10.00 -10.09
N PHE A 19 -3.98 -9.51 -10.67
CA PHE A 19 -2.83 -8.94 -9.93
C PHE A 19 -2.85 -7.41 -9.70
N ALA A 20 -3.82 -6.66 -10.24
CA ALA A 20 -3.72 -5.20 -10.33
C ALA A 20 -3.74 -4.44 -8.99
N ASN A 21 -4.58 -4.83 -8.02
CA ASN A 21 -4.68 -4.11 -6.74
C ASN A 21 -3.47 -4.36 -5.82
N SER A 22 -2.81 -5.51 -5.97
CA SER A 22 -1.67 -5.89 -5.13
C SER A 22 -0.42 -5.03 -5.38
N GLU A 23 -0.22 -4.58 -6.62
CA GLU A 23 0.91 -3.71 -6.98
C GLU A 23 0.74 -2.31 -6.40
N LEU A 24 -0.46 -1.74 -6.55
CA LEU A 24 -0.80 -0.42 -6.04
C LEU A 24 -0.62 -0.34 -4.53
N ASP A 25 -1.10 -1.34 -3.81
CA ASP A 25 -0.95 -1.42 -2.36
C ASP A 25 0.51 -1.43 -1.92
N LYS A 26 1.37 -2.19 -2.62
CA LYS A 26 2.81 -2.21 -2.32
C LYS A 26 3.45 -0.84 -2.56
N VAL A 27 3.04 -0.14 -3.61
CA VAL A 27 3.54 1.22 -3.91
C VAL A 27 3.07 2.21 -2.84
N LYS A 28 1.81 2.16 -2.42
CA LYS A 28 1.30 3.00 -1.32
C LYS A 28 2.08 2.74 -0.02
N GLU A 29 2.36 1.48 0.30
CA GLU A 29 3.18 1.13 1.47
C GLU A 29 4.62 1.69 1.36
N ALA A 30 5.23 1.62 0.17
CA ALA A 30 6.55 2.21 -0.05
C ALA A 30 6.53 3.74 0.13
N MET A 31 5.51 4.41 -0.38
CA MET A 31 5.32 5.87 -0.22
C MET A 31 5.14 6.27 1.25
N ILE A 32 4.32 5.53 2.00
CA ILE A 32 4.13 5.72 3.46
C ILE A 32 5.46 5.53 4.19
N ARG A 33 6.16 4.44 3.92
CA ARG A 33 7.47 4.16 4.52
C ARG A 33 8.46 5.28 4.26
N GLN A 34 8.54 5.75 3.02
CA GLN A 34 9.43 6.85 2.65
C GLN A 34 9.06 8.14 3.37
N SER A 35 7.76 8.47 3.44
CA SER A 35 7.29 9.66 4.17
C SER A 35 7.66 9.61 5.66
N ILE A 36 7.51 8.44 6.29
CA ILE A 36 7.92 8.22 7.68
C ILE A 36 9.43 8.34 7.85
N MET A 37 10.23 7.78 6.93
CA MET A 37 11.70 7.84 6.99
C MET A 37 12.25 9.25 6.80
N GLN A 38 11.57 10.09 6.01
CA GLN A 38 11.96 11.47 5.79
C GLN A 38 11.60 12.40 6.95
N TYR A 39 10.68 11.99 7.83
CA TYR A 39 10.30 12.76 8.99
C TYR A 39 11.39 12.70 10.08
N SER A 40 11.98 13.85 10.41
CA SER A 40 13.10 13.96 11.36
C SER A 40 12.72 13.86 12.84
N GLY A 41 11.42 13.92 13.15
CA GLY A 41 10.90 13.95 14.51
C GLY A 41 10.44 12.59 15.04
N ASN A 42 10.15 12.56 16.34
CA ASN A 42 9.44 11.44 16.94
C ASN A 42 7.95 11.50 16.61
N CYS A 43 7.32 10.33 16.52
CA CYS A 43 5.90 10.18 16.28
C CYS A 43 5.39 10.80 14.95
N PRO A 44 5.86 10.32 13.78
CA PRO A 44 5.27 10.74 12.51
C PRO A 44 3.79 10.36 12.41
N CYS A 45 3.44 9.08 12.64
CA CYS A 45 2.09 8.56 12.51
C CYS A 45 1.46 8.12 13.86
N PRO A 46 0.12 8.04 13.95
CA PRO A 46 -0.56 7.71 15.21
C PRO A 46 -0.20 6.32 15.75
N TYR A 47 0.06 5.37 14.87
CA TYR A 47 0.41 3.99 15.22
C TYR A 47 1.88 3.78 15.56
N ASN A 48 2.76 4.77 15.35
CA ASN A 48 4.14 4.65 15.80
C ASN A 48 4.21 4.57 17.33
N THR A 49 5.29 3.99 17.84
CA THR A 49 5.55 3.85 19.27
C THR A 49 6.67 4.80 19.69
N MET A 50 6.54 5.35 20.90
CA MET A 50 7.64 6.06 21.55
C MET A 50 8.63 5.10 22.19
N ARG A 51 9.77 5.64 22.61
CA ARG A 51 10.80 4.94 23.39
C ARG A 51 10.28 4.27 24.67
N ASN A 52 9.20 4.78 25.26
CA ASN A 52 8.57 4.19 26.44
C ASN A 52 7.47 3.16 26.12
N GLY A 53 7.35 2.73 24.86
CA GLY A 53 6.38 1.72 24.41
C GLY A 53 4.96 2.25 24.16
N ARG A 54 4.62 3.49 24.53
CA ARG A 54 3.28 4.04 24.28
C ARG A 54 3.10 4.41 22.82
N ARG A 55 1.91 4.17 22.26
CA ARG A 55 1.52 4.67 20.92
C ARG A 55 1.51 6.18 20.88
N CYS A 56 1.81 6.75 19.71
CA CYS A 56 1.77 8.18 19.45
C CYS A 56 0.35 8.75 19.53
N GLY A 57 -0.63 8.13 18.86
CA GLY A 57 -2.01 8.62 18.85
C GLY A 57 -2.08 10.09 18.45
N GLU A 58 -2.87 10.86 19.22
CA GLU A 58 -3.15 12.28 18.98
C GLU A 58 -1.91 13.18 18.98
N ARG A 59 -0.83 12.80 19.67
CA ARG A 59 0.41 13.58 19.65
C ARG A 59 1.26 13.34 18.41
N SER A 60 0.85 12.49 17.47
CA SER A 60 1.59 12.28 16.21
C SER A 60 1.61 13.54 15.36
N ALA A 61 2.58 13.65 14.44
CA ALA A 61 2.62 14.77 13.51
C ALA A 61 1.34 14.81 12.67
N TYR A 62 0.92 13.64 12.17
CA TYR A 62 -0.32 13.45 11.43
C TYR A 62 -1.58 13.97 12.16
N SER A 63 -1.72 13.67 13.46
CA SER A 63 -2.95 14.01 14.21
C SER A 63 -2.94 15.41 14.84
N ARG A 64 -1.76 15.93 15.23
CA ARG A 64 -1.72 17.15 16.04
C ARG A 64 -2.05 18.41 15.22
N PRO A 65 -2.78 19.40 15.77
CA PRO A 65 -3.01 20.67 15.09
C PRO A 65 -1.70 21.38 14.73
N GLY A 66 -1.57 21.84 13.49
CA GLY A 66 -0.35 22.48 12.98
C GLY A 66 0.87 21.56 12.90
N GLY A 67 0.69 20.24 13.04
CA GLY A 67 1.73 19.25 12.83
C GLY A 67 2.14 19.13 11.36
N ALA A 68 3.28 18.47 11.13
CA ALA A 68 3.60 18.00 9.78
C ALA A 68 2.59 16.94 9.34
N SER A 69 2.36 16.78 8.04
CA SER A 69 1.39 15.82 7.51
C SER A 69 2.08 14.68 6.74
N PRO A 70 2.79 13.76 7.43
CA PRO A 70 3.34 12.58 6.76
C PRO A 70 2.21 11.69 6.22
N LEU A 71 2.51 10.88 5.21
CA LEU A 71 1.61 9.82 4.76
C LEU A 71 1.63 8.69 5.79
N CYS A 72 0.46 8.28 6.27
CA CYS A 72 0.33 7.28 7.33
C CYS A 72 -0.58 6.11 6.94
N TYR A 73 -1.54 6.33 6.05
CA TYR A 73 -2.51 5.32 5.64
C TYR A 73 -2.63 5.26 4.12
N LYS A 74 -2.98 4.07 3.61
CA LYS A 74 -3.26 3.90 2.17
C LYS A 74 -4.38 4.81 1.66
N SER A 75 -5.31 5.19 2.54
CA SER A 75 -6.38 6.15 2.26
C SER A 75 -5.88 7.57 2.01
N ASP A 76 -4.69 7.92 2.52
CA ASP A 76 -4.07 9.22 2.26
C ASP A 76 -3.56 9.32 0.80
N ILE A 77 -3.51 8.19 0.08
CA ILE A 77 -2.93 8.09 -1.26
C ILE A 77 -4.01 7.61 -2.25
N PRO A 78 -4.51 8.50 -3.13
CA PRO A 78 -5.38 8.10 -4.22
C PRO A 78 -4.71 7.11 -5.16
N ASP A 79 -5.49 6.20 -5.74
CA ASP A 79 -4.99 5.21 -6.69
C ASP A 79 -4.35 5.86 -7.93
N SER A 80 -4.88 7.00 -8.36
CA SER A 80 -4.32 7.79 -9.45
C SER A 80 -2.90 8.28 -9.13
N THR A 81 -2.65 8.72 -7.90
CA THR A 81 -1.34 9.17 -7.44
C THR A 81 -0.32 8.03 -7.44
N ALA A 82 -0.69 6.87 -6.90
CA ALA A 82 0.20 5.72 -6.89
C ALA A 82 0.43 5.14 -8.31
N LYS A 83 -0.58 5.16 -9.20
CA LYS A 83 -0.38 4.85 -10.64
C LYS A 83 0.57 5.83 -11.32
N GLN A 84 0.44 7.13 -11.03
CA GLN A 84 1.34 8.14 -11.57
C GLN A 84 2.77 7.93 -11.08
N PHE A 85 2.95 7.54 -9.83
CA PHE A 85 4.26 7.20 -9.27
C PHE A 85 4.92 6.05 -10.03
N ILE A 86 4.19 4.97 -10.31
CA ILE A 86 4.69 3.84 -11.12
C ILE A 86 5.10 4.30 -12.53
N ASN A 87 4.27 5.12 -13.18
CA ASN A 87 4.56 5.59 -14.54
C ASN A 87 5.81 6.47 -14.63
N LYS A 88 6.16 7.18 -13.55
CA LYS A 88 7.39 8.01 -13.50
C LYS A 88 8.67 7.18 -13.34
N LEU A 89 8.56 5.90 -12.99
CA LEU A 89 9.69 5.00 -12.77
C LEU A 89 9.96 4.09 -13.98
N LYS A 90 9.13 4.16 -15.02
CA LYS A 90 9.30 3.45 -16.29
C LYS A 90 9.91 4.37 -17.33
#